data_AF-A0A3B3UIS9-F1
#
_entry.id   AF-A0A3B3UIS9-F1
#
_cell.length_a   1.000
_cell.length_b   1.000
_cell.length_c   1.000
_cell.angle_alpha   90.00
_cell.angle_beta   90.00
_cell.angle_gamma   90.00
#
_symmetry.space_group_name_H-M   'P 1'
#
loop_
_entity.id
_entity.type
_entity.pdbx_description
1 polymer ?
#
loop_
_entity_poly.entity_id
_entity_poly.type
_entity_poly.pdbx_seq_one_letter_code
_entity_poly.pdbx_strand_id
1 'polypeptide(L)'
;MSVDPAVELPFFYGSISRSDAEQHLKLAGMSDGLFLLRQCLRSLGGYVLSVVWNLEFHHYTIEKQMNGTYCISGGKPHCGPGELCEFYSKDPDGLVCLLKKPCLRPPEMPVKIGVFDKMRENMLREYVKQTWNLEGEAMEQAVISQAPQLEKLIATTAHEQMPWYHGKITRLEGERRLYSGAQPDGKFLVRDRDEANSFALSMMYGKTAYHYQIQQDKSGKLAMPEGTKFDTLWQLVEYLKMKPDGLVTVLGEACVNGKTVEPAALASKKVTSVPKERDLLPMDCDGFNPYHNPNEIKKFNIQRDQLIMDEVELGSGNFGCVKKGVLRTESGQVDVAIKVLKSENEKLVKDEMMREAEIMHQLDNPFIVRMLGLCNAEHLMLVMEMAAAGPLNKFLSTKKETVSVEDIVNLMHQVSMGMKYLEDKNFVHRDLAARNVLLVNQQFAKISDFGLSKALGADDNYYKARTAGKWPLKWYAPECINFHKFSSKSDVWSFGVTMWEAFSYGGKPYKKMKGQEVTAFINNGGRMERPPACPERMYTLMRECWTHSHEDRPDFKKVEESMRTYHYSISSKAKPDGAEAAAMPSK
;
A
#
# COMPACT_ATOMS: atom_id res chain seq x y z
N MET A 1 6.84 4.41 -8.92
CA MET A 1 5.63 3.77 -8.41
C MET A 1 4.44 4.66 -8.74
N SER A 2 3.69 4.36 -9.80
CA SER A 2 2.56 5.21 -10.17
C SER A 2 1.28 4.73 -9.47
N VAL A 3 0.77 5.57 -8.59
CA VAL A 3 -0.52 5.53 -7.88
C VAL A 3 -1.65 6.14 -8.73
N ASP A 4 -1.33 6.51 -9.98
CA ASP A 4 -2.26 7.17 -10.89
C ASP A 4 -3.44 6.24 -11.24
N PRO A 5 -4.71 6.67 -11.05
CA PRO A 5 -5.88 5.82 -11.33
C PRO A 5 -6.00 5.42 -12.80
N ALA A 6 -5.31 6.10 -13.72
CA ALA A 6 -5.28 5.74 -15.13
C ALA A 6 -4.19 4.69 -15.47
N VAL A 7 -3.34 4.27 -14.53
CA VAL A 7 -2.17 3.40 -14.83
C VAL A 7 -2.57 2.04 -15.42
N GLU A 8 -3.74 1.53 -15.04
CA GLU A 8 -4.30 0.27 -15.56
C GLU A 8 -4.87 0.41 -16.97
N LEU A 9 -5.14 1.63 -17.43
CA LEU A 9 -5.72 1.86 -18.74
C LEU A 9 -4.65 1.61 -19.82
N PRO A 10 -4.89 0.67 -20.76
CA PRO A 10 -3.89 0.31 -21.77
C PRO A 10 -3.64 1.44 -22.78
N PHE A 11 -4.52 2.46 -22.83
CA PHE A 11 -4.41 3.65 -23.68
C PHE A 11 -3.94 4.91 -22.90
N PHE A 12 -3.48 4.76 -21.65
CA PHE A 12 -2.89 5.85 -20.87
C PHE A 12 -1.37 5.89 -20.99
N TYR A 13 -0.81 7.01 -21.46
CA TYR A 13 0.63 7.15 -21.75
C TYR A 13 1.46 7.84 -20.66
N GLY A 14 0.82 8.37 -19.61
CA GLY A 14 1.52 9.15 -18.59
C GLY A 14 1.87 10.56 -19.06
N SER A 15 3.00 11.08 -18.58
CA SER A 15 3.51 12.42 -18.85
C SER A 15 4.21 12.56 -20.21
N ILE A 16 3.46 12.32 -21.30
CA ILE A 16 3.93 12.58 -22.67
C ILE A 16 3.56 13.99 -23.15
N SER A 17 4.34 14.53 -24.09
CA SER A 17 4.07 15.85 -24.68
C SER A 17 2.83 15.83 -25.60
N ARG A 18 2.32 17.01 -25.95
CA ARG A 18 1.27 17.10 -26.98
C ARG A 18 1.74 16.52 -28.32
N SER A 19 2.97 16.82 -28.73
CA SER A 19 3.56 16.31 -29.97
C SER A 19 3.72 14.78 -29.95
N ASP A 20 4.15 14.21 -28.82
CA ASP A 20 4.30 12.75 -28.66
C ASP A 20 2.94 12.06 -28.82
N ALA A 21 1.89 12.64 -28.22
CA ALA A 21 0.53 12.14 -28.32
C ALA A 21 0.01 12.15 -29.77
N GLU A 22 0.19 13.26 -30.47
CA GLU A 22 -0.17 13.39 -31.88
C GLU A 22 0.60 12.37 -32.74
N GLN A 23 1.88 12.11 -32.45
CA GLN A 23 2.67 11.10 -33.14
C GLN A 23 2.12 9.68 -32.93
N HIS A 24 1.75 9.31 -31.70
CA HIS A 24 1.13 8.00 -31.43
C HIS A 24 -0.20 7.83 -32.17
N LEU A 25 -1.04 8.88 -32.19
CA LEU A 25 -2.30 8.87 -32.94
C LEU A 25 -2.08 8.77 -34.45
N LYS A 26 -1.04 9.42 -34.99
CA LYS A 26 -0.62 9.27 -36.41
C LYS A 26 -0.26 7.84 -36.74
N LEU A 27 0.60 7.22 -35.91
CA LEU A 27 1.05 5.84 -36.11
C LEU A 27 -0.10 4.82 -35.99
N ALA A 28 -1.12 5.13 -35.18
CA ALA A 28 -2.30 4.29 -34.99
C ALA A 28 -3.39 4.48 -36.07
N GLY A 29 -3.15 5.34 -37.07
CA GLY A 29 -3.93 5.39 -38.30
C GLY A 29 -4.94 6.52 -38.45
N MET A 30 -4.97 7.50 -37.53
CA MET A 30 -5.75 8.74 -37.66
C MET A 30 -7.26 8.56 -37.94
N SER A 31 -7.86 7.42 -37.56
CA SER A 31 -9.29 7.21 -37.76
C SER A 31 -10.13 8.09 -36.83
N ASP A 32 -11.27 8.57 -37.30
CA ASP A 32 -12.21 9.34 -36.48
C ASP A 32 -12.63 8.59 -35.20
N GLY A 33 -12.54 9.29 -34.06
CA GLY A 33 -12.80 8.72 -32.74
C GLY A 33 -11.65 7.86 -32.19
N LEU A 34 -10.48 7.85 -32.83
CA LEU A 34 -9.24 7.33 -32.26
C LEU A 34 -8.78 8.26 -31.12
N PHE A 35 -8.46 7.69 -29.96
CA PHE A 35 -8.10 8.51 -28.80
C PHE A 35 -7.02 7.88 -27.92
N LEU A 36 -6.35 8.71 -27.13
CA LEU A 36 -5.50 8.28 -26.03
C LEU A 36 -5.65 9.21 -24.83
N LEU A 37 -5.22 8.73 -23.67
CA LEU A 37 -5.19 9.50 -22.43
C LEU A 37 -3.75 9.80 -22.03
N ARG A 38 -3.49 11.01 -21.55
CA ARG A 38 -2.17 11.41 -21.01
C ARG A 38 -2.34 12.31 -19.79
N GLN A 39 -1.30 12.44 -18.99
CA GLN A 39 -1.32 13.32 -17.82
C GLN A 39 -1.28 14.80 -18.24
N CYS A 40 -1.92 15.67 -17.48
CA CYS A 40 -1.81 17.11 -17.67
C CYS A 40 -0.47 17.60 -17.07
N LEU A 41 0.35 18.27 -17.88
CA LEU A 41 1.65 18.80 -17.43
C LEU A 41 1.51 20.11 -16.62
N ARG A 42 0.29 20.65 -16.48
CA ARG A 42 -0.01 21.92 -15.81
C ARG A 42 -1.08 21.80 -14.71
N SER A 43 -1.58 20.59 -14.46
CA SER A 43 -2.61 20.36 -13.45
C SER A 43 -2.33 19.03 -12.76
N LEU A 44 -2.01 19.10 -11.47
CA LEU A 44 -1.71 17.91 -10.68
C LEU A 44 -2.96 17.02 -10.58
N GLY A 45 -2.78 15.73 -10.88
CA GLY A 45 -3.88 14.76 -10.92
C GLY A 45 -4.86 14.93 -12.09
N GLY A 46 -4.68 15.94 -12.94
CA GLY A 46 -5.47 16.14 -14.15
C GLY A 46 -4.96 15.32 -15.34
N TYR A 47 -5.81 15.16 -16.34
CA TYR A 47 -5.50 14.45 -17.58
C TYR A 47 -5.76 15.32 -18.80
N VAL A 48 -5.34 14.84 -19.96
CA VAL A 48 -5.73 15.37 -21.26
C VAL A 48 -6.18 14.21 -22.14
N LEU A 49 -7.43 14.27 -22.59
CA LEU A 49 -7.99 13.37 -23.60
C LEU A 49 -7.61 13.91 -24.98
N SER A 50 -6.86 13.14 -25.75
CA SER A 50 -6.45 13.51 -27.11
C SER A 50 -7.21 12.65 -28.12
N VAL A 51 -7.94 13.27 -29.04
CA VAL A 51 -8.89 12.63 -29.95
C VAL A 51 -8.60 13.06 -31.38
N VAL A 52 -8.73 12.13 -32.34
CA VAL A 52 -8.68 12.41 -33.78
C VAL A 52 -10.08 12.56 -34.34
N TRP A 53 -10.30 13.62 -35.10
CA TRP A 53 -11.54 13.86 -35.85
C TRP A 53 -11.24 14.66 -37.11
N ASN A 54 -11.76 14.25 -38.26
CA ASN A 54 -11.52 14.90 -39.56
C ASN A 54 -10.03 15.09 -39.88
N LEU A 55 -9.19 14.11 -39.51
CA LEU A 55 -7.72 14.15 -39.62
C LEU A 55 -7.03 15.26 -38.81
N GLU A 56 -7.75 15.92 -37.90
CA GLU A 56 -7.22 16.90 -36.97
C GLU A 56 -7.15 16.34 -35.53
N PHE A 57 -6.31 16.98 -34.70
CA PHE A 57 -6.15 16.61 -33.28
C PHE A 57 -6.90 17.58 -32.38
N HIS A 58 -7.73 17.02 -31.51
CA HIS A 58 -8.44 17.76 -30.47
C HIS A 58 -7.94 17.31 -29.10
N HIS A 59 -7.70 18.26 -28.20
CA HIS A 59 -7.18 17.99 -26.86
C HIS A 59 -8.10 18.62 -25.81
N TYR A 60 -8.69 17.78 -24.96
CA TYR A 60 -9.59 18.20 -23.90
C TYR A 60 -8.93 18.02 -22.55
N THR A 61 -8.83 19.10 -21.79
CA THR A 61 -8.29 19.04 -20.43
C THR A 61 -9.34 18.45 -19.50
N ILE A 62 -8.94 17.45 -18.73
CA ILE A 62 -9.74 16.81 -17.69
C ILE A 62 -9.20 17.28 -16.35
N GLU A 63 -10.05 17.92 -15.57
CA GLU A 63 -9.72 18.44 -14.25
C GLU A 63 -10.19 17.50 -13.15
N LYS A 64 -9.30 17.22 -12.20
CA LYS A 64 -9.65 16.56 -10.93
C LYS A 64 -10.28 17.59 -10.00
N GLN A 65 -11.50 17.32 -9.58
CA GLN A 65 -12.30 18.10 -8.64
C GLN A 65 -11.90 17.78 -7.19
N MET A 66 -12.26 18.66 -6.26
CA MET A 66 -11.94 18.49 -4.83
C MET A 66 -12.58 17.25 -4.19
N ASN A 67 -13.76 16.84 -4.65
CA ASN A 67 -14.40 15.60 -4.22
C ASN A 67 -13.77 14.34 -4.87
N GLY A 68 -12.68 14.48 -5.63
CA GLY A 68 -11.97 13.38 -6.29
C GLY A 68 -12.54 12.96 -7.64
N THR A 69 -13.66 13.56 -8.09
CA THR A 69 -14.22 13.28 -9.42
C THR A 69 -13.44 13.99 -10.53
N TYR A 70 -13.65 13.57 -11.78
CA TYR A 70 -12.96 14.07 -12.97
C TYR A 70 -13.98 14.57 -13.98
N CYS A 71 -13.77 15.76 -14.55
CA CYS A 71 -14.62 16.28 -15.62
C CYS A 71 -13.81 17.05 -16.66
N ILE A 72 -14.28 17.05 -17.90
CA ILE A 72 -13.86 18.03 -18.90
C ILE A 72 -14.52 19.37 -18.55
N SER A 73 -13.87 20.50 -18.79
CA SER A 73 -14.41 21.82 -18.43
C SER A 73 -15.84 22.02 -18.96
N GLY A 74 -16.79 22.20 -18.04
CA GLY A 74 -18.23 22.36 -18.36
C GLY A 74 -19.02 21.06 -18.57
N GLY A 75 -18.36 19.90 -18.50
CA GLY A 75 -18.98 18.57 -18.63
C GLY A 75 -19.35 17.92 -17.30
N LYS A 76 -19.86 16.70 -17.36
CA LYS A 76 -20.30 15.93 -16.19
C LYS A 76 -19.12 15.41 -15.35
N PRO A 77 -19.26 15.31 -14.02
CA PRO A 77 -18.27 14.68 -13.15
C PRO A 77 -18.33 13.15 -13.23
N HIS A 78 -17.16 12.51 -13.24
CA HIS A 78 -16.98 11.06 -13.29
C HIS A 78 -16.08 10.58 -12.14
N CYS A 79 -16.31 9.36 -11.63
CA CYS A 79 -15.56 8.85 -10.47
C CYS A 79 -14.10 8.48 -10.78
N GLY A 80 -13.73 8.38 -12.06
CA GLY A 80 -12.39 8.02 -12.51
C GLY A 80 -12.18 8.29 -14.01
N PRO A 81 -10.92 8.28 -14.48
CA PRO A 81 -10.58 8.49 -15.89
C PRO A 81 -11.10 7.37 -16.80
N GLY A 82 -11.19 6.13 -16.31
CA GLY A 82 -11.75 5.01 -17.06
C GLY A 82 -13.24 5.19 -17.31
N GLU A 83 -14.01 5.49 -16.25
CA GLU A 83 -15.45 5.76 -16.31
C GLU A 83 -15.77 6.97 -17.19
N LEU A 84 -14.91 8.00 -17.16
CA LEU A 84 -15.01 9.16 -18.05
C LEU A 84 -14.89 8.72 -19.52
N CYS A 85 -13.87 7.94 -19.88
CA CYS A 85 -13.69 7.46 -21.25
C CYS A 85 -14.83 6.52 -21.69
N GLU A 86 -15.36 5.68 -20.80
CA GLU A 86 -16.52 4.83 -21.08
C GLU A 86 -17.78 5.65 -21.38
N PHE A 87 -18.00 6.74 -20.63
CA PHE A 87 -19.11 7.64 -20.84
C PHE A 87 -19.02 8.32 -22.22
N TYR A 88 -17.87 8.93 -22.54
CA TYR A 88 -17.64 9.61 -23.81
C TYR A 88 -17.57 8.68 -25.03
N SER A 89 -17.51 7.36 -24.79
CA SER A 89 -17.69 6.35 -25.86
C SER A 89 -19.15 6.13 -26.25
N LYS A 90 -20.10 6.60 -25.42
CA LYS A 90 -21.55 6.44 -25.62
C LYS A 90 -22.26 7.77 -25.90
N ASP A 91 -21.78 8.87 -25.34
CA ASP A 91 -22.35 10.21 -25.48
C ASP A 91 -21.21 11.23 -25.69
N PRO A 92 -21.19 12.01 -26.80
CA PRO A 92 -20.12 12.97 -27.00
C PRO A 92 -20.15 14.13 -26.00
N ASP A 93 -21.30 14.49 -25.43
CA ASP A 93 -21.46 15.54 -24.40
C ASP A 93 -20.52 16.76 -24.57
N GLY A 94 -20.51 17.36 -25.77
CA GLY A 94 -19.69 18.52 -26.13
C GLY A 94 -18.34 18.23 -26.80
N LEU A 95 -17.92 16.96 -26.88
CA LEU A 95 -16.77 16.54 -27.69
C LEU A 95 -17.08 16.59 -29.20
N VAL A 96 -16.03 16.75 -30.00
CA VAL A 96 -16.09 16.72 -31.48
C VAL A 96 -16.69 15.42 -32.04
N CYS A 97 -16.50 14.29 -31.37
CA CYS A 97 -17.08 13.00 -31.73
C CYS A 97 -17.05 12.03 -30.54
N LEU A 98 -17.73 10.88 -30.70
CA LEU A 98 -17.65 9.76 -29.78
C LEU A 98 -16.25 9.14 -29.76
N LEU A 99 -15.82 8.69 -28.57
CA LEU A 99 -14.65 7.83 -28.46
C LEU A 99 -14.97 6.45 -29.02
N LYS A 100 -14.22 6.02 -30.04
CA LYS A 100 -14.47 4.75 -30.75
C LYS A 100 -13.37 3.73 -30.55
N LYS A 101 -12.12 4.13 -30.80
CA LYS A 101 -10.97 3.23 -30.80
C LYS A 101 -9.90 3.76 -29.85
N PRO A 102 -9.56 3.06 -28.76
CA PRO A 102 -8.41 3.44 -27.96
C PRO A 102 -7.11 3.17 -28.73
N CYS A 103 -6.22 4.15 -28.75
CA CYS A 103 -4.84 3.98 -29.18
C CYS A 103 -4.09 3.32 -28.03
N LEU A 104 -3.94 2.00 -28.12
CA LEU A 104 -3.28 1.20 -27.09
C LEU A 104 -1.77 1.47 -27.08
N ARG A 105 -1.19 1.55 -25.88
CA ARG A 105 0.25 1.53 -25.72
C ARG A 105 0.83 0.22 -26.24
N PRO A 106 1.98 0.26 -26.92
CA PRO A 106 2.76 -0.94 -27.19
C PRO A 106 3.08 -1.68 -25.87
N PRO A 107 3.04 -3.02 -25.82
CA PRO A 107 3.32 -3.78 -24.60
C PRO A 107 4.67 -3.48 -23.96
N GLU A 108 5.66 -3.17 -24.79
CA GLU A 108 7.05 -2.82 -24.41
C GLU A 108 7.17 -1.41 -23.79
N MET A 109 6.14 -0.56 -23.92
CA MET A 109 6.21 0.87 -23.58
C MET A 109 5.64 1.14 -22.18
N PRO A 110 6.50 1.40 -21.17
CA PRO A 110 6.03 1.77 -19.84
C PRO A 110 5.34 3.14 -19.86
N VAL A 111 4.48 3.38 -18.87
CA VAL A 111 3.90 4.70 -18.63
C VAL A 111 5.01 5.71 -18.34
N LYS A 112 5.02 6.84 -19.04
CA LYS A 112 6.05 7.87 -18.84
C LYS A 112 5.82 8.61 -17.51
N ILE A 113 6.80 8.51 -16.61
CA ILE A 113 6.75 9.14 -15.29
C ILE A 113 7.08 10.64 -15.41
N GLY A 114 6.21 11.48 -14.86
CA GLY A 114 6.32 12.93 -14.87
C GLY A 114 6.97 13.54 -13.63
N VAL A 115 7.08 14.87 -13.64
CA VAL A 115 7.52 15.67 -12.48
C VAL A 115 6.56 15.50 -11.31
N PHE A 116 5.26 15.51 -11.58
CA PHE A 116 4.21 15.36 -10.57
C PHE A 116 4.24 13.99 -9.89
N ASP A 117 4.64 12.94 -10.58
CA ASP A 117 4.77 11.61 -9.98
C ASP A 117 5.94 11.55 -8.99
N LYS A 118 7.09 12.10 -9.37
CA LYS A 118 8.26 12.21 -8.47
C LYS A 118 7.96 13.08 -7.26
N MET A 119 7.27 14.20 -7.48
CA MET A 119 6.86 15.11 -6.43
C MET A 119 5.92 14.42 -5.44
N ARG A 120 4.92 13.69 -5.94
CA ARG A 120 4.00 12.89 -5.12
C ARG A 120 4.73 11.85 -4.29
N GLU A 121 5.65 11.10 -4.88
CA GLU A 121 6.48 10.12 -4.15
C GLU A 121 7.30 10.77 -3.04
N ASN A 122 7.92 11.92 -3.29
CA ASN A 122 8.67 12.66 -2.27
C ASN A 122 7.79 13.14 -1.13
N MET A 123 6.60 13.67 -1.43
CA MET A 123 5.63 14.10 -0.42
C MET A 123 5.21 12.95 0.49
N LEU A 124 4.92 11.77 -0.07
CA LEU A 124 4.55 10.60 0.71
C LEU A 124 5.65 10.18 1.67
N ARG A 125 6.90 10.14 1.19
CA ARG A 125 8.08 9.79 1.99
C ARG A 125 8.30 10.78 3.13
N GLU A 126 8.26 12.06 2.82
CA GLU A 126 8.45 13.13 3.79
C GLU A 126 7.34 13.13 4.84
N TYR A 127 6.08 12.92 4.44
CA TYR A 127 4.95 12.79 5.35
C TYR A 127 5.13 11.62 6.31
N VAL A 128 5.51 10.46 5.78
CA VAL A 128 5.73 9.25 6.58
C VAL A 128 6.90 9.45 7.55
N LYS A 129 7.98 10.07 7.08
CA LYS A 129 9.16 10.41 7.90
C LYS A 129 8.79 11.33 9.05
N GLN A 130 8.07 12.42 8.79
CA GLN A 130 7.75 13.41 9.82
C GLN A 130 6.70 12.90 10.82
N THR A 131 5.73 12.09 10.36
CA THR A 131 4.62 11.63 11.19
C THR A 131 4.99 10.44 12.06
N TRP A 132 5.76 9.47 11.52
CA TRP A 132 6.09 8.22 12.22
C TRP A 132 7.59 7.97 12.41
N ASN A 133 8.45 8.92 12.04
CA ASN A 133 9.91 8.80 12.16
C ASN A 133 10.49 7.50 11.57
N LEU A 134 9.93 7.07 10.44
CA LEU A 134 10.42 5.89 9.72
C LEU A 134 11.51 6.27 8.74
N GLU A 135 12.45 5.36 8.53
CA GLU A 135 13.47 5.42 7.49
C GLU A 135 13.72 4.03 6.86
N GLY A 136 14.46 3.99 5.77
CA GLY A 136 14.85 2.74 5.09
C GLY A 136 13.66 1.90 4.62
N GLU A 137 13.79 0.56 4.71
CA GLU A 137 12.76 -0.37 4.22
C GLU A 137 11.41 -0.20 4.93
N ALA A 138 11.37 0.15 6.22
CA ALA A 138 10.13 0.37 6.94
C ALA A 138 9.33 1.54 6.34
N MET A 139 10.00 2.63 5.94
CA MET A 139 9.37 3.73 5.20
C MET A 139 8.86 3.25 3.83
N GLU A 140 9.65 2.48 3.07
CA GLU A 140 9.22 1.97 1.77
C GLU A 140 7.96 1.11 1.88
N GLN A 141 7.91 0.19 2.84
CA GLN A 141 6.76 -0.68 3.07
C GLN A 141 5.51 0.12 3.49
N ALA A 142 5.69 1.16 4.31
CA ALA A 142 4.63 2.08 4.70
C ALA A 142 4.06 2.82 3.49
N VAL A 143 4.94 3.41 2.67
CA VAL A 143 4.54 4.14 1.45
C VAL A 143 3.86 3.21 0.46
N ILE A 144 4.42 2.02 0.20
CA ILE A 144 3.84 1.06 -0.77
C ILE A 144 2.46 0.56 -0.31
N SER A 145 2.29 0.26 0.97
CA SER A 145 1.01 -0.28 1.45
C SER A 145 -0.07 0.80 1.60
N GLN A 146 0.31 2.02 2.00
CA GLN A 146 -0.65 3.06 2.40
C GLN A 146 -0.71 4.28 1.49
N ALA A 147 -0.05 4.28 0.32
CA ALA A 147 0.00 5.47 -0.55
C ALA A 147 -1.39 6.11 -0.82
N PRO A 148 -2.47 5.35 -1.15
CA PRO A 148 -3.79 5.96 -1.36
C PRO A 148 -4.34 6.70 -0.15
N GLN A 149 -4.17 6.15 1.05
CA GLN A 149 -4.63 6.74 2.32
C GLN A 149 -3.76 7.95 2.70
N LEU A 150 -2.44 7.84 2.53
CA LEU A 150 -1.50 8.93 2.76
C LEU A 150 -1.76 10.11 1.82
N GLU A 151 -2.12 9.85 0.55
CA GLU A 151 -2.53 10.91 -0.38
C GLU A 151 -3.77 11.66 0.08
N LYS A 152 -4.78 10.92 0.58
CA LYS A 152 -5.99 11.54 1.14
C LYS A 152 -5.65 12.41 2.35
N LEU A 153 -4.74 11.96 3.22
CA LEU A 153 -4.27 12.76 4.37
C LEU A 153 -3.50 14.01 3.91
N ILE A 154 -2.57 13.87 2.98
CA ILE A 154 -1.78 14.97 2.40
C ILE A 154 -2.68 16.00 1.71
N ALA A 155 -3.78 15.56 1.11
CA ALA A 155 -4.76 16.40 0.43
C ALA A 155 -5.63 17.25 1.37
N THR A 156 -5.54 17.07 2.69
CA THR A 156 -6.31 17.84 3.70
C THR A 156 -5.45 18.91 4.38
N THR A 157 -5.24 18.83 5.70
CA THR A 157 -4.55 19.86 6.50
C THR A 157 -3.08 19.56 6.78
N ALA A 158 -2.48 18.60 6.06
CA ALA A 158 -1.09 18.18 6.31
C ALA A 158 -0.07 19.32 6.23
N HIS A 159 -0.34 20.37 5.45
CA HIS A 159 0.51 21.56 5.37
C HIS A 159 0.68 22.27 6.73
N GLU A 160 -0.28 22.15 7.64
CA GLU A 160 -0.22 22.76 8.98
C GLU A 160 0.87 22.14 9.86
N GLN A 161 1.24 20.89 9.58
CA GLN A 161 2.29 20.16 10.30
C GLN A 161 3.68 20.44 9.73
N MET A 162 3.76 21.10 8.56
CA MET A 162 5.03 21.30 7.87
C MET A 162 5.89 22.38 8.54
N PRO A 163 7.21 22.18 8.61
CA PRO A 163 8.12 23.12 9.29
C PRO A 163 8.17 24.50 8.64
N TRP A 164 7.92 24.60 7.32
CA TRP A 164 7.90 25.85 6.56
C TRP A 164 6.58 26.64 6.69
N TYR A 165 5.53 26.06 7.30
CA TYR A 165 4.24 26.73 7.48
C TYR A 165 4.17 27.42 8.83
N HIS A 166 3.91 28.73 8.83
CA HIS A 166 3.99 29.57 10.03
C HIS A 166 2.60 30.01 10.53
N GLY A 167 1.52 29.59 9.87
CA GLY A 167 0.16 30.03 10.17
C GLY A 167 0.01 31.55 10.06
N LYS A 168 -0.82 32.13 10.93
CA LYS A 168 -1.13 33.56 10.93
C LYS A 168 -0.03 34.41 11.57
N ILE A 169 0.99 34.74 10.78
CA ILE A 169 2.02 35.74 11.12
C ILE A 169 1.97 36.94 10.17
N THR A 170 2.38 38.11 10.66
CA THR A 170 2.42 39.32 9.85
C THR A 170 3.53 39.26 8.79
N ARG A 171 3.44 40.09 7.76
CA ARG A 171 4.51 40.25 6.77
C ARG A 171 5.85 40.59 7.42
N LEU A 172 5.85 41.56 8.34
CA LEU A 172 7.04 42.02 9.03
C LEU A 172 7.66 40.91 9.91
N GLU A 173 6.84 40.12 10.60
CA GLU A 173 7.33 38.98 11.39
C GLU A 173 7.90 37.88 10.48
N GLY A 174 7.28 37.64 9.32
CA GLY A 174 7.81 36.74 8.30
C GLY A 174 9.18 37.18 7.78
N GLU A 175 9.32 38.46 7.43
CA GLU A 175 10.60 39.07 7.03
C GLU A 175 11.64 38.90 8.15
N ARG A 176 11.30 39.24 9.39
CA ARG A 176 12.20 39.10 10.55
C ARG A 176 12.74 37.68 10.70
N ARG A 177 11.89 36.66 10.53
CA ARG A 177 12.30 35.25 10.60
C ARG A 177 13.20 34.84 9.45
N LEU A 178 12.93 35.32 8.23
CA LEU A 178 13.80 35.07 7.07
C LEU A 178 15.18 35.70 7.23
N TYR A 179 15.25 36.93 7.76
CA TYR A 179 16.51 37.62 8.05
C TYR A 179 17.28 37.05 9.24
N SER A 180 16.63 36.27 10.10
CA SER A 180 17.27 35.61 11.23
C SER A 180 18.14 34.43 10.79
N GLY A 181 19.40 34.42 11.23
CA GLY A 181 20.36 33.35 10.92
C GLY A 181 20.92 33.45 9.49
N ALA A 182 21.19 32.29 8.89
CA ALA A 182 21.69 32.23 7.51
C ALA A 182 20.64 32.74 6.52
N GLN A 183 21.10 33.46 5.49
CA GLN A 183 20.27 34.06 4.43
C GLN A 183 20.65 33.52 3.05
N PRO A 184 20.60 32.19 2.82
CA PRO A 184 20.84 31.63 1.50
C PRO A 184 19.69 32.01 0.55
N ASP A 185 20.02 32.08 -0.74
CA ASP A 185 19.00 32.23 -1.79
C ASP A 185 18.05 31.03 -1.77
N GLY A 186 16.76 31.30 -1.93
CA GLY A 186 15.70 30.31 -1.87
C GLY A 186 15.16 30.02 -0.47
N LYS A 187 15.74 30.57 0.62
CA LYS A 187 15.19 30.38 1.98
C LYS A 187 13.75 30.88 2.04
N PHE A 188 12.80 30.09 2.54
CA PHE A 188 11.38 30.45 2.44
C PHE A 188 10.50 30.07 3.64
N LEU A 189 9.32 30.68 3.74
CA LEU A 189 8.21 30.29 4.60
C LEU A 189 6.85 30.59 3.95
N VAL A 190 5.81 29.91 4.40
CA VAL A 190 4.41 30.17 4.01
C VAL A 190 3.63 30.63 5.23
N ARG A 191 2.79 31.65 5.05
CA ARG A 191 1.96 32.24 6.11
C ARG A 191 0.56 32.58 5.60
N ASP A 192 -0.39 32.63 6.51
CA ASP A 192 -1.76 33.05 6.20
C ASP A 192 -1.82 34.54 5.87
N ARG A 193 -2.78 34.92 5.03
CA ARG A 193 -3.19 36.32 4.87
C ARG A 193 -4.50 36.56 5.61
N ASP A 194 -4.84 37.83 5.79
CA ASP A 194 -6.10 38.22 6.43
C ASP A 194 -7.32 37.93 5.56
N GLU A 195 -7.13 37.88 4.24
CA GLU A 195 -8.13 37.40 3.29
C GLU A 195 -8.33 35.88 3.46
N ALA A 196 -9.58 35.45 3.63
CA ALA A 196 -9.91 34.03 3.75
C ALA A 196 -9.40 33.25 2.52
N ASN A 197 -8.83 32.07 2.76
CA ASN A 197 -8.27 31.19 1.74
C ASN A 197 -7.18 31.84 0.85
N SER A 198 -6.45 32.83 1.40
CA SER A 198 -5.27 33.40 0.76
C SER A 198 -4.05 33.22 1.65
N PHE A 199 -2.92 32.94 1.01
CA PHE A 199 -1.63 32.74 1.67
C PHE A 199 -0.57 33.62 1.04
N ALA A 200 0.55 33.78 1.73
CA ALA A 200 1.74 34.45 1.22
C ALA A 200 2.95 33.54 1.35
N LEU A 201 3.61 33.28 0.23
CA LEU A 201 4.93 32.67 0.17
C LEU A 201 5.97 33.79 0.29
N SER A 202 6.77 33.75 1.34
CA SER A 202 7.84 34.72 1.57
C SER A 202 9.19 34.02 1.39
N MET A 203 10.08 34.55 0.54
CA MET A 203 11.37 33.93 0.24
C MET A 203 12.52 34.93 0.16
N MET A 204 13.74 34.45 0.38
CA MET A 204 14.98 35.23 0.29
C MET A 204 15.63 35.04 -1.08
N TYR A 205 16.07 36.13 -1.69
CA TYR A 205 16.94 36.10 -2.86
C TYR A 205 17.80 37.36 -2.89
N GLY A 206 19.12 37.22 -3.11
CA GLY A 206 20.04 38.36 -3.09
C GLY A 206 19.98 39.13 -1.77
N LYS A 207 19.81 38.43 -0.65
CA LYS A 207 19.60 39.00 0.70
C LYS A 207 18.36 39.91 0.84
N THR A 208 17.41 39.83 -0.08
CA THR A 208 16.17 40.59 -0.07
C THR A 208 14.98 39.66 0.09
N ALA A 209 14.00 40.02 0.92
CA ALA A 209 12.76 39.27 1.07
C ALA A 209 11.76 39.62 -0.04
N TYR A 210 11.29 38.60 -0.75
CA TYR A 210 10.24 38.66 -1.77
C TYR A 210 8.97 38.01 -1.23
N HIS A 211 7.80 38.52 -1.63
CA HIS A 211 6.51 38.01 -1.21
C HIS A 211 5.60 37.75 -2.40
N TYR A 212 5.14 36.51 -2.51
CA TYR A 212 4.26 36.04 -3.57
C TYR A 212 2.90 35.70 -2.97
N GLN A 213 1.84 36.17 -3.63
CA GLN A 213 0.48 35.86 -3.22
C GLN A 213 0.10 34.47 -3.74
N ILE A 214 -0.54 33.69 -2.88
CA ILE A 214 -1.23 32.45 -3.25
C ILE A 214 -2.72 32.68 -3.02
N GLN A 215 -3.52 32.40 -4.03
CA GLN A 215 -4.97 32.52 -3.96
C GLN A 215 -5.63 31.17 -4.22
N GLN A 216 -6.74 30.93 -3.52
CA GLN A 216 -7.65 29.85 -3.85
C GLN A 216 -8.67 30.32 -4.88
N ASP A 217 -8.80 29.59 -5.99
CA ASP A 217 -9.82 29.87 -6.99
C ASP A 217 -11.20 29.30 -6.60
N LYS A 218 -12.22 29.56 -7.43
CA LYS A 218 -13.59 29.08 -7.19
C LYS A 218 -13.72 27.56 -7.18
N SER A 219 -12.77 26.83 -7.76
CA SER A 219 -12.72 25.36 -7.73
C SER A 219 -12.04 24.82 -6.46
N GLY A 220 -11.56 25.71 -5.58
CA GLY A 220 -10.80 25.38 -4.39
C GLY A 220 -9.30 25.19 -4.64
N LYS A 221 -8.81 25.28 -5.89
CA LYS A 221 -7.40 25.06 -6.19
C LYS A 221 -6.56 26.28 -5.84
N LEU A 222 -5.35 26.03 -5.34
CA LEU A 222 -4.37 27.03 -4.95
C LEU A 222 -3.40 27.29 -6.11
N ALA A 223 -3.15 28.56 -6.41
CA ALA A 223 -2.16 28.96 -7.41
C ALA A 223 -1.53 30.31 -7.06
N MET A 224 -0.33 30.54 -7.58
CA MET A 224 0.20 31.90 -7.75
C MET A 224 -0.47 32.56 -8.97
N PRO A 225 -0.48 33.89 -9.10
CA PRO A 225 -0.98 34.58 -10.29
C PRO A 225 -0.36 34.00 -11.57
N GLU A 226 -1.21 33.57 -12.52
CA GLU A 226 -0.83 32.93 -13.79
C GLU A 226 -0.02 31.62 -13.67
N GLY A 227 0.10 31.08 -12.47
CA GLY A 227 0.90 29.88 -12.17
C GLY A 227 0.13 28.56 -12.31
N THR A 228 0.85 27.48 -12.04
CA THR A 228 0.31 26.11 -11.98
C THR A 228 -0.68 25.96 -10.82
N LYS A 229 -1.75 25.16 -11.00
CA LYS A 229 -2.80 24.93 -9.99
C LYS A 229 -2.55 23.67 -9.17
N PHE A 230 -2.80 23.74 -7.86
CA PHE A 230 -2.59 22.66 -6.88
C PHE A 230 -3.79 22.48 -5.97
N ASP A 231 -3.96 21.29 -5.40
CA ASP A 231 -5.03 21.02 -4.45
C ASP A 231 -4.64 21.48 -3.04
N THR A 232 -3.35 21.42 -2.69
CA THR A 232 -2.85 21.86 -1.37
C THR A 232 -1.62 22.76 -1.43
N LEU A 233 -1.39 23.53 -0.35
CA LEU A 233 -0.19 24.35 -0.18
C LEU A 233 1.10 23.53 -0.25
N TRP A 234 1.08 22.32 0.30
CA TRP A 234 2.26 21.47 0.30
C TRP A 234 2.62 21.04 -1.12
N GLN A 235 1.63 20.68 -1.94
CA GLN A 235 1.87 20.38 -3.35
C GLN A 235 2.50 21.58 -4.07
N LEU A 236 1.95 22.78 -3.86
CA LEU A 236 2.51 24.00 -4.43
C LEU A 236 3.97 24.20 -4.01
N VAL A 237 4.31 24.04 -2.72
CA VAL A 237 5.67 24.22 -2.21
C VAL A 237 6.65 23.22 -2.82
N GLU A 238 6.32 21.93 -2.88
CA GLU A 238 7.21 20.92 -3.46
C GLU A 238 7.43 21.14 -4.96
N TYR A 239 6.40 21.58 -5.68
CA TYR A 239 6.56 21.97 -7.07
C TYR A 239 7.53 23.15 -7.24
N LEU A 240 7.41 24.17 -6.37
CA LEU A 240 8.24 25.37 -6.44
C LEU A 240 9.70 25.17 -6.01
N LYS A 241 10.00 24.09 -5.29
CA LYS A 241 11.39 23.61 -5.08
C LYS A 241 12.03 23.09 -6.37
N MET A 242 11.22 22.61 -7.32
CA MET A 242 11.70 22.01 -8.57
C MET A 242 11.65 22.99 -9.75
N LYS A 243 10.63 23.84 -9.81
CA LYS A 243 10.42 24.82 -10.89
C LYS A 243 10.07 26.18 -10.29
N PRO A 244 10.72 27.27 -10.74
CA PRO A 244 10.45 28.59 -10.17
C PRO A 244 9.05 29.11 -10.50
N ASP A 245 8.49 28.80 -11.68
CA ASP A 245 7.10 29.14 -12.07
C ASP A 245 6.66 30.58 -11.73
N GLY A 246 7.50 31.57 -12.07
CA GLY A 246 7.27 33.00 -11.76
C GLY A 246 7.97 33.50 -10.50
N LEU A 247 8.57 32.62 -9.70
CA LEU A 247 9.49 33.00 -8.63
C LEU A 247 10.83 33.51 -9.16
N VAL A 248 11.50 34.34 -8.35
CA VAL A 248 12.84 34.86 -8.64
C VAL A 248 13.91 33.76 -8.67
N THR A 249 13.72 32.70 -7.89
CA THR A 249 14.50 31.46 -7.93
C THR A 249 13.65 30.30 -7.39
N VAL A 250 14.13 29.06 -7.49
CA VAL A 250 13.47 27.91 -6.86
C VAL A 250 13.52 28.01 -5.34
N LEU A 251 12.56 27.37 -4.66
CA LEU A 251 12.59 27.26 -3.21
C LEU A 251 13.75 26.37 -2.76
N GLY A 252 14.49 26.86 -1.77
CA GLY A 252 15.63 26.20 -1.16
C GLY A 252 15.30 25.72 0.25
N GLU A 253 16.07 26.19 1.23
CA GLU A 253 15.93 25.79 2.63
C GLU A 253 14.64 26.35 3.27
N ALA A 254 13.92 25.53 4.01
CA ALA A 254 12.77 25.98 4.79
C ALA A 254 13.23 26.81 6.00
N CYS A 255 12.63 27.98 6.20
CA CYS A 255 12.67 28.65 7.49
C CYS A 255 11.78 27.86 8.44
N VAL A 256 12.39 27.22 9.44
CA VAL A 256 11.70 26.30 10.34
C VAL A 256 10.90 27.09 11.37
N ASN A 257 9.61 26.75 11.53
CA ASN A 257 8.80 27.24 12.63
C ASN A 257 9.36 26.67 13.95
N GLY A 258 9.37 27.46 15.04
CA GLY A 258 9.88 27.00 16.34
C GLY A 258 9.06 25.87 16.99
N LYS A 259 8.21 25.16 16.24
CA LYS A 259 7.45 23.99 16.69
C LYS A 259 8.20 22.68 16.39
N THR A 260 9.54 22.68 16.40
CA THR A 260 10.29 21.42 16.39
C THR A 260 9.84 20.57 17.58
N VAL A 261 9.09 19.52 17.29
CA VAL A 261 8.83 18.45 18.23
C VAL A 261 10.19 17.83 18.52
N GLU A 262 10.71 17.99 19.73
CA GLU A 262 11.94 17.33 20.13
C GLU A 262 11.82 15.82 19.91
N PRO A 263 12.81 15.15 19.29
CA PRO A 263 12.77 13.71 19.04
C PRO A 263 12.58 12.86 20.31
N ALA A 264 12.98 13.38 21.48
CA ALA A 264 12.95 12.66 22.74
C ALA A 264 11.58 12.65 23.44
N ALA A 265 10.65 13.55 23.09
CA ALA A 265 9.38 13.69 23.82
C ALA A 265 8.27 12.73 23.36
N LEU A 266 8.45 12.01 22.24
CA LEU A 266 7.48 11.01 21.75
C LEU A 266 7.70 9.59 22.28
N ALA A 267 8.88 9.26 22.81
CA ALA A 267 9.13 7.92 23.35
C ALA A 267 8.40 7.64 24.68
N SER A 268 7.84 8.67 25.33
CA SER A 268 7.25 8.54 26.68
C SER A 268 5.77 8.93 26.77
N LYS A 269 5.15 9.36 25.68
CA LYS A 269 3.69 9.53 25.66
C LYS A 269 3.06 8.25 25.16
N LYS A 270 2.56 7.42 26.08
CA LYS A 270 1.45 6.51 25.77
C LYS A 270 0.39 7.33 25.06
N VAL A 271 0.26 7.17 23.75
CA VAL A 271 -0.76 7.84 22.94
C VAL A 271 -2.11 7.23 23.33
N THR A 272 -2.62 7.68 24.46
CA THR A 272 -3.96 7.34 24.98
C THR A 272 -5.02 8.31 24.45
N SER A 273 -4.65 9.21 23.55
CA SER A 273 -5.57 10.13 22.89
C SER A 273 -5.16 10.36 21.42
N VAL A 274 -5.33 9.33 20.58
CA VAL A 274 -5.54 9.55 19.15
C VAL A 274 -6.93 10.20 19.01
N PRO A 275 -7.11 11.26 18.21
CA PRO A 275 -8.43 11.82 17.94
C PRO A 275 -9.38 10.71 17.47
N LYS A 276 -10.57 10.62 18.07
CA LYS A 276 -11.58 9.57 17.88
C LYS A 276 -12.14 9.40 16.46
N GLU A 277 -11.61 10.11 15.45
CA GLU A 277 -12.24 10.27 14.13
C GLU A 277 -11.39 9.80 12.94
N ARG A 278 -10.17 9.29 13.12
CA ARG A 278 -9.38 8.71 12.01
C ARG A 278 -9.22 7.20 12.13
N ASP A 279 -9.39 6.49 11.01
CA ASP A 279 -9.08 5.07 10.92
C ASP A 279 -7.59 4.84 11.23
N LEU A 280 -7.31 3.84 12.06
CA LEU A 280 -5.94 3.47 12.42
C LEU A 280 -5.22 2.89 11.20
N LEU A 281 -4.08 3.49 10.84
CA LEU A 281 -3.19 2.93 9.82
C LEU A 281 -2.26 1.88 10.44
N PRO A 282 -1.68 0.98 9.63
CA PRO A 282 -0.64 0.06 10.10
C PRO A 282 0.47 0.77 10.87
N MET A 283 0.84 1.99 10.45
CA MET A 283 1.90 2.80 11.06
C MET A 283 1.61 3.31 12.45
N ASP A 284 0.33 3.40 12.83
CA ASP A 284 -0.09 3.82 14.16
C ASP A 284 0.08 2.70 15.20
N CYS A 285 0.48 1.49 14.77
CA CYS A 285 0.67 0.34 15.63
C CYS A 285 2.16 0.14 15.95
N ASP A 286 2.49 -0.09 17.23
CA ASP A 286 3.86 -0.31 17.72
C ASP A 286 4.60 -1.44 16.96
N GLY A 287 3.87 -2.43 16.44
CA GLY A 287 4.42 -3.57 15.70
C GLY A 287 4.81 -3.30 14.24
N PHE A 288 4.65 -2.08 13.71
CA PHE A 288 5.06 -1.78 12.34
C PHE A 288 6.55 -1.44 12.23
N ASN A 289 7.09 -0.61 13.13
CA ASN A 289 8.52 -0.27 13.12
C ASN A 289 9.32 -1.18 14.07
N PRO A 290 10.20 -2.06 13.56
CA PRO A 290 11.09 -2.91 14.37
C PRO A 290 12.00 -2.17 15.35
N TYR A 291 12.32 -0.91 15.10
CA TYR A 291 13.40 -0.19 15.80
C TYR A 291 12.91 1.02 16.59
N HIS A 292 11.74 0.92 17.24
CA HIS A 292 11.34 1.95 18.22
C HIS A 292 12.38 2.12 19.35
N ASN A 293 13.29 1.14 19.52
CA ASN A 293 14.54 1.28 20.25
C ASN A 293 15.70 0.45 19.63
N PRO A 294 16.71 1.09 19.00
CA PRO A 294 17.90 0.42 18.44
C PRO A 294 18.73 -0.37 19.48
N ASN A 295 18.54 -0.09 20.78
CA ASN A 295 19.26 -0.74 21.87
C ASN A 295 18.56 -1.99 22.41
N GLU A 296 17.32 -2.29 22.00
CA GLU A 296 16.67 -3.58 22.32
C GLU A 296 17.14 -4.67 21.35
N ILE A 297 18.43 -4.98 21.42
CA ILE A 297 19.04 -6.02 20.61
C ILE A 297 18.47 -7.38 21.04
N LYS A 298 17.62 -7.94 20.17
CA LYS A 298 17.61 -9.33 19.67
C LYS A 298 18.34 -10.38 20.53
N LYS A 299 17.93 -10.56 21.79
CA LYS A 299 18.31 -11.76 22.54
C LYS A 299 17.48 -12.91 22.00
N PHE A 300 18.07 -13.71 21.11
CA PHE A 300 17.42 -14.90 20.56
C PHE A 300 16.95 -15.85 21.66
N ASN A 301 17.71 -15.96 22.76
CA ASN A 301 17.34 -16.75 23.93
C ASN A 301 16.67 -15.89 25.00
N ILE A 302 15.38 -16.15 25.23
CA ILE A 302 14.56 -15.50 26.25
C ILE A 302 14.53 -16.38 27.50
N GLN A 303 14.82 -15.78 28.65
CA GLN A 303 14.79 -16.49 29.93
C GLN A 303 13.35 -16.70 30.40
N ARG A 304 13.08 -17.84 31.03
CA ARG A 304 11.71 -18.22 31.43
C ARG A 304 11.09 -17.26 32.44
N ASP A 305 11.89 -16.64 33.29
CA ASP A 305 11.49 -15.64 34.29
C ASP A 305 11.07 -14.29 33.68
N GLN A 306 11.50 -14.01 32.44
CA GLN A 306 11.07 -12.83 31.67
C GLN A 306 9.67 -13.01 31.06
N LEU A 307 9.16 -14.25 30.98
CA LEU A 307 7.87 -14.57 30.37
C LEU A 307 6.79 -14.81 31.40
N ILE A 308 5.71 -14.04 31.30
CA ILE A 308 4.46 -14.30 32.01
C ILE A 308 3.49 -14.87 30.99
N MET A 309 3.03 -16.09 31.21
CA MET A 309 2.07 -16.76 30.34
C MET A 309 0.68 -16.68 30.96
N ASP A 310 -0.30 -16.33 30.16
CA ASP A 310 -1.71 -16.39 30.54
C ASP A 310 -2.19 -17.85 30.52
N GLU A 311 -3.25 -18.14 31.27
CA GLU A 311 -3.95 -19.42 31.21
C GLU A 311 -4.78 -19.54 29.91
N VAL A 312 -5.17 -18.40 29.34
CA VAL A 312 -5.98 -18.33 28.12
C VAL A 312 -5.20 -18.82 26.90
N GLU A 313 -5.69 -19.90 26.29
CA GLU A 313 -5.23 -20.40 25.00
C GLU A 313 -5.87 -19.58 23.86
N LEU A 314 -5.03 -18.99 23.00
CA LEU A 314 -5.46 -18.26 21.81
C LEU A 314 -5.83 -19.22 20.67
N GLY A 315 -5.20 -20.40 20.66
CA GLY A 315 -5.55 -21.51 19.77
C GLY A 315 -4.58 -22.68 19.89
N SER A 316 -4.97 -23.81 19.32
CA SER A 316 -4.15 -25.03 19.24
C SER A 316 -4.11 -25.59 17.83
N GLY A 317 -3.00 -26.26 17.50
CA GLY A 317 -2.73 -26.81 16.19
C GLY A 317 -1.90 -28.08 16.25
N ASN A 318 -1.47 -28.54 15.07
CA ASN A 318 -0.64 -29.76 14.96
C ASN A 318 0.69 -29.59 15.71
N PHE A 319 1.28 -28.40 15.67
CA PHE A 319 2.61 -28.09 16.22
C PHE A 319 2.63 -27.76 17.71
N GLY A 320 1.49 -27.47 18.34
CA GLY A 320 1.45 -26.97 19.71
C GLY A 320 0.19 -26.17 20.04
N CYS A 321 0.22 -25.51 21.19
CA CYS A 321 -0.78 -24.51 21.57
C CYS A 321 -0.14 -23.12 21.64
N VAL A 322 -0.95 -22.09 21.38
CA VAL A 322 -0.56 -20.68 21.42
C VAL A 322 -1.26 -20.04 22.60
N LYS A 323 -0.49 -19.44 23.50
CA LYS A 323 -0.99 -18.72 24.67
C LYS A 323 -0.66 -17.24 24.57
N LYS A 324 -1.51 -16.41 25.16
CA LYS A 324 -1.17 -15.00 25.38
C LYS A 324 -0.09 -14.92 26.46
N GLY A 325 0.79 -13.93 26.39
CA GLY A 325 1.71 -13.64 27.46
C GLY A 325 2.24 -12.22 27.43
N VAL A 326 3.11 -11.93 28.38
CA VAL A 326 3.84 -10.67 28.51
C VAL A 326 5.33 -10.98 28.61
N LEU A 327 6.13 -10.35 27.78
CA LEU A 327 7.59 -10.35 27.86
C LEU A 327 8.06 -9.11 28.63
N ARG A 328 8.83 -9.32 29.70
CA ARG A 328 9.50 -8.25 30.43
C ARG A 328 10.82 -7.93 29.74
N THR A 329 10.95 -6.71 29.25
CA THR A 329 12.19 -6.17 28.65
C THR A 329 12.79 -5.10 29.56
N GLU A 330 13.99 -4.64 29.23
CA GLU A 330 14.64 -3.53 29.93
C GLU A 330 13.89 -2.20 29.72
N SER A 331 13.13 -2.06 28.63
CA SER A 331 12.34 -0.86 28.33
C SER A 331 10.88 -0.92 28.80
N GLY A 332 10.38 -2.08 29.23
CA GLY A 332 9.02 -2.22 29.71
C GLY A 332 8.43 -3.63 29.58
N GLN A 333 7.12 -3.69 29.33
CA GLN A 333 6.38 -4.93 29.13
C GLN A 333 5.77 -4.93 27.73
N VAL A 334 5.93 -6.05 27.01
CA VAL A 334 5.43 -6.23 25.65
C VAL A 334 4.45 -7.40 25.64
N ASP A 335 3.26 -7.17 25.07
CA ASP A 335 2.29 -8.25 24.83
C ASP A 335 2.81 -9.19 23.75
N VAL A 336 2.81 -10.50 24.01
CA VAL A 336 3.37 -11.53 23.14
C VAL A 336 2.42 -12.70 22.94
N ALA A 337 2.58 -13.39 21.82
CA ALA A 337 2.00 -14.71 21.56
C ALA A 337 3.08 -15.79 21.75
N ILE A 338 2.81 -16.78 22.59
CA ILE A 338 3.79 -17.81 22.98
C ILE A 338 3.29 -19.15 22.44
N LYS A 339 3.99 -19.69 21.44
CA LYS A 339 3.69 -21.01 20.87
C LYS A 339 4.50 -22.07 21.61
N VAL A 340 3.82 -22.88 22.40
CA VAL A 340 4.38 -24.00 23.15
C VAL A 340 4.38 -25.24 22.26
N LEU A 341 5.57 -25.73 21.92
CA LEU A 341 5.74 -26.85 21.00
C LEU A 341 5.60 -28.20 21.74
N LYS A 342 5.06 -29.21 21.05
CA LYS A 342 4.86 -30.56 21.62
C LYS A 342 6.21 -31.28 21.82
N SER A 343 6.36 -32.00 22.93
CA SER A 343 7.62 -32.62 23.37
C SER A 343 8.05 -33.90 22.62
N GLU A 344 7.35 -34.34 21.57
CA GLU A 344 7.59 -35.63 20.90
C GLU A 344 8.75 -35.63 19.88
N ASN A 345 9.49 -34.53 19.75
CA ASN A 345 10.51 -34.38 18.72
C ASN A 345 11.85 -35.06 19.13
N GLU A 346 12.25 -36.08 18.37
CA GLU A 346 13.58 -36.72 18.40
C GLU A 346 14.70 -35.65 18.31
N LYS A 347 15.89 -35.93 18.88
CA LYS A 347 17.03 -34.98 18.91
C LYS A 347 17.33 -34.29 17.57
N LEU A 348 17.24 -35.03 16.45
CA LEU A 348 17.47 -34.51 15.10
C LEU A 348 16.43 -33.45 14.66
N VAL A 349 15.19 -33.58 15.11
CA VAL A 349 14.10 -32.63 14.80
C VAL A 349 14.30 -31.32 15.58
N LYS A 350 14.92 -31.38 16.76
CA LYS A 350 15.25 -30.17 17.54
C LYS A 350 16.30 -29.31 16.85
N ASP A 351 17.36 -29.90 16.29
CA ASP A 351 18.44 -29.13 15.63
C ASP A 351 17.97 -28.44 14.34
N GLU A 352 17.15 -29.12 13.51
CA GLU A 352 16.54 -28.49 12.33
C GLU A 352 15.61 -27.33 12.72
N MET A 353 14.80 -27.53 13.76
CA MET A 353 13.86 -26.53 14.24
C MET A 353 14.56 -25.32 14.88
N MET A 354 15.68 -25.52 15.59
CA MET A 354 16.50 -24.42 16.10
C MET A 354 17.09 -23.59 14.95
N ARG A 355 17.58 -24.24 13.89
CA ARG A 355 18.08 -23.54 12.69
C ARG A 355 16.96 -22.74 11.99
N GLU A 356 15.77 -23.31 11.87
CA GLU A 356 14.61 -22.61 11.30
C GLU A 356 14.20 -21.41 12.17
N ALA A 357 14.20 -21.56 13.49
CA ALA A 357 13.94 -20.50 14.45
C ALA A 357 14.97 -19.34 14.35
N GLU A 358 16.25 -19.66 14.20
CA GLU A 358 17.30 -18.63 14.01
C GLU A 358 17.08 -17.82 12.74
N ILE A 359 16.66 -18.46 11.64
CA ILE A 359 16.36 -17.77 10.39
C ILE A 359 15.09 -16.93 10.54
N MET A 360 14.04 -17.49 11.16
CA MET A 360 12.79 -16.76 11.44
C MET A 360 13.02 -15.51 12.29
N HIS A 361 13.96 -15.55 13.24
CA HIS A 361 14.33 -14.40 14.06
C HIS A 361 15.04 -13.28 13.28
N GLN A 362 15.67 -13.63 12.14
CA GLN A 362 16.29 -12.65 11.25
C GLN A 362 15.30 -12.02 10.27
N LEU A 363 14.15 -12.65 10.04
CA LEU A 363 13.10 -12.10 9.19
C LEU A 363 12.52 -10.84 9.85
N ASP A 364 12.50 -9.77 9.07
CA ASP A 364 12.08 -8.44 9.49
C ASP A 364 11.28 -7.78 8.37
N ASN A 365 9.96 -7.86 8.49
CA ASN A 365 9.02 -7.19 7.60
C ASN A 365 7.74 -6.84 8.39
N PRO A 366 7.09 -5.68 8.14
CA PRO A 366 5.88 -5.30 8.87
C PRO A 366 4.70 -6.26 8.70
N PHE A 367 4.63 -6.99 7.58
CA PHE A 367 3.51 -7.86 7.19
C PHE A 367 3.75 -9.34 7.49
N ILE A 368 4.76 -9.65 8.30
CA ILE A 368 4.97 -10.97 8.90
C ILE A 368 4.93 -10.84 10.42
N VAL A 369 4.46 -11.88 11.11
CA VAL A 369 4.51 -11.98 12.57
C VAL A 369 5.95 -12.22 12.97
N ARG A 370 6.54 -11.21 13.61
CA ARG A 370 7.93 -11.23 14.06
C ARG A 370 8.15 -12.26 15.16
N MET A 371 9.23 -13.02 15.01
CA MET A 371 9.76 -13.86 16.08
C MET A 371 10.69 -13.02 16.98
N LEU A 372 10.24 -12.78 18.22
CA LEU A 372 11.01 -12.01 19.21
C LEU A 372 12.14 -12.82 19.81
N GLY A 373 11.95 -14.13 19.96
CA GLY A 373 12.97 -15.05 20.43
C GLY A 373 12.40 -16.40 20.79
N LEU A 374 13.24 -17.21 21.43
CA LEU A 374 12.99 -18.59 21.79
C LEU A 374 13.25 -18.75 23.29
N CYS A 375 12.34 -19.42 23.98
CA CYS A 375 12.50 -19.81 25.37
C CYS A 375 12.57 -21.33 25.47
N ASN A 376 13.68 -21.84 26.02
CA ASN A 376 13.88 -23.27 26.23
C ASN A 376 13.78 -23.56 27.73
N ALA A 377 12.62 -24.03 28.17
CA ALA A 377 12.34 -24.34 29.58
C ALA A 377 11.64 -25.71 29.69
N GLU A 378 10.50 -25.80 30.38
CA GLU A 378 9.68 -27.01 30.46
C GLU A 378 9.32 -27.57 29.07
N HIS A 379 9.08 -26.67 28.13
CA HIS A 379 8.85 -26.93 26.72
C HIS A 379 9.64 -25.91 25.88
N LEU A 380 9.88 -26.23 24.61
CA LEU A 380 10.38 -25.25 23.66
C LEU A 380 9.26 -24.28 23.28
N MET A 381 9.50 -22.99 23.44
CA MET A 381 8.51 -21.93 23.23
C MET A 381 9.03 -20.92 22.21
N LEU A 382 8.22 -20.64 21.19
CA LEU A 382 8.47 -19.54 20.26
C LEU A 382 7.72 -18.30 20.75
N VAL A 383 8.44 -17.23 21.04
CA VAL A 383 7.88 -15.96 21.50
C VAL A 383 7.75 -15.03 20.29
N MET A 384 6.52 -14.62 20.01
CA MET A 384 6.17 -13.86 18.81
C MET A 384 5.43 -12.57 19.20
N GLU A 385 5.42 -11.60 18.30
CA GLU A 385 4.57 -10.42 18.48
C GLU A 385 3.07 -10.80 18.51
N MET A 386 2.28 -9.99 19.20
CA MET A 386 0.84 -10.22 19.36
C MET A 386 0.04 -9.58 18.22
N ALA A 387 -0.74 -10.39 17.49
CA ALA A 387 -1.76 -9.93 16.54
C ALA A 387 -3.17 -10.18 17.11
N ALA A 388 -3.69 -9.18 17.82
CA ALA A 388 -4.82 -9.36 18.74
C ALA A 388 -6.19 -9.54 18.06
N ALA A 389 -6.37 -9.15 16.80
CA ALA A 389 -7.64 -9.28 16.10
C ALA A 389 -7.87 -10.69 15.50
N GLY A 390 -6.92 -11.60 15.69
CA GLY A 390 -7.07 -13.02 15.34
C GLY A 390 -7.00 -13.29 13.83
N PRO A 391 -7.37 -14.52 13.39
CA PRO A 391 -7.14 -14.94 12.01
C PRO A 391 -8.16 -14.36 11.02
N LEU A 392 -7.69 -14.04 9.82
CA LEU A 392 -8.43 -13.38 8.73
C LEU A 392 -9.73 -14.11 8.38
N ASN A 393 -9.70 -15.44 8.30
CA ASN A 393 -10.90 -16.22 7.95
C ASN A 393 -12.05 -16.03 8.95
N LYS A 394 -11.76 -16.04 10.26
CA LYS A 394 -12.76 -15.84 11.32
C LYS A 394 -13.24 -14.38 11.36
N PHE A 395 -12.34 -13.44 11.14
CA PHE A 395 -12.67 -12.01 11.05
C PHE A 395 -13.68 -11.75 9.93
N LEU A 396 -13.36 -12.20 8.71
CA LEU A 396 -14.20 -12.00 7.54
C LEU A 396 -15.54 -12.70 7.65
N SER A 397 -15.58 -13.92 8.21
CA SER A 397 -16.85 -14.64 8.40
C SER A 397 -17.79 -13.94 9.38
N THR A 398 -17.23 -13.21 10.36
CA THR A 398 -18.00 -12.51 11.40
C THR A 398 -18.43 -11.12 10.95
N LYS A 399 -17.66 -10.48 10.06
CA LYS A 399 -17.86 -9.08 9.66
C LYS A 399 -18.22 -8.90 8.18
N LYS A 400 -18.87 -9.90 7.58
CA LYS A 400 -19.21 -9.91 6.15
C LYS A 400 -20.01 -8.69 5.68
N GLU A 401 -20.83 -8.10 6.55
CA GLU A 401 -21.67 -6.95 6.22
C GLU A 401 -20.93 -5.60 6.27
N THR A 402 -19.84 -5.53 7.03
CA THR A 402 -19.11 -4.26 7.25
C THR A 402 -17.80 -4.18 6.48
N VAL A 403 -17.18 -5.33 6.15
CA VAL A 403 -15.91 -5.38 5.43
C VAL A 403 -16.18 -5.26 3.93
N SER A 404 -15.62 -4.23 3.31
CA SER A 404 -15.75 -3.99 1.88
C SER A 404 -14.76 -4.82 1.06
N VAL A 405 -14.99 -4.88 -0.26
CA VAL A 405 -14.03 -5.48 -1.20
C VAL A 405 -12.70 -4.72 -1.21
N GLU A 406 -12.73 -3.40 -1.03
CA GLU A 406 -11.53 -2.55 -0.91
C GLU A 406 -10.68 -2.97 0.29
N ASP A 407 -11.30 -3.22 1.45
CA ASP A 407 -10.62 -3.70 2.66
C ASP A 407 -9.96 -5.07 2.43
N ILE A 408 -10.66 -6.01 1.78
CA ILE A 408 -10.11 -7.33 1.45
C ILE A 408 -8.90 -7.20 0.52
N VAL A 409 -8.97 -6.33 -0.48
CA VAL A 409 -7.85 -6.08 -1.40
C VAL A 409 -6.67 -5.47 -0.66
N ASN A 410 -6.87 -4.50 0.24
CA ASN A 410 -5.82 -3.92 1.06
C ASN A 410 -5.11 -4.99 1.92
N LEU A 411 -5.87 -5.82 2.65
CA LEU A 411 -5.30 -6.88 3.48
C LEU A 411 -4.55 -7.92 2.64
N MET A 412 -5.07 -8.32 1.48
CA MET A 412 -4.39 -9.28 0.60
C MET A 412 -3.17 -8.68 -0.10
N HIS A 413 -3.15 -7.36 -0.34
CA HIS A 413 -1.95 -6.65 -0.84
C HIS A 413 -0.84 -6.72 0.20
N GLN A 414 -1.14 -6.45 1.47
CA GLN A 414 -0.19 -6.59 2.59
C GLN A 414 0.37 -8.03 2.70
N VAL A 415 -0.49 -9.05 2.57
CA VAL A 415 -0.05 -10.45 2.52
C VAL A 415 0.87 -10.71 1.32
N SER A 416 0.59 -10.15 0.14
CA SER A 416 1.48 -10.29 -1.02
C SER A 416 2.84 -9.62 -0.81
N MET A 417 2.90 -8.48 -0.11
CA MET A 417 4.15 -7.81 0.26
C MET A 417 4.99 -8.65 1.21
N GLY A 418 4.36 -9.23 2.24
CA GLY A 418 5.03 -10.15 3.17
C GLY A 418 5.54 -11.41 2.48
N MET A 419 4.76 -12.01 1.58
CA MET A 419 5.20 -13.20 0.81
C MET A 419 6.30 -12.90 -0.20
N LYS A 420 6.27 -11.72 -0.84
CA LYS A 420 7.37 -11.24 -1.69
C LYS A 420 8.66 -11.10 -0.89
N TYR A 421 8.57 -10.55 0.33
CA TYR A 421 9.73 -10.47 1.23
C TYR A 421 10.28 -11.86 1.57
N LEU A 422 9.41 -12.84 1.88
CA LEU A 422 9.86 -14.22 2.16
C LEU A 422 10.52 -14.86 0.93
N GLU A 423 9.98 -14.63 -0.27
CA GLU A 423 10.59 -15.06 -1.53
C GLU A 423 11.99 -14.45 -1.72
N ASP A 424 12.14 -13.13 -1.50
CA ASP A 424 13.43 -12.43 -1.57
C ASP A 424 14.45 -12.97 -0.55
N LYS A 425 13.98 -13.58 0.55
CA LYS A 425 14.80 -14.24 1.59
C LYS A 425 14.97 -15.75 1.37
N ASN A 426 14.54 -16.29 0.23
CA ASN A 426 14.56 -17.73 -0.07
C ASN A 426 13.89 -18.58 1.02
N PHE A 427 12.80 -18.07 1.59
CA PHE A 427 12.08 -18.69 2.69
C PHE A 427 10.70 -19.17 2.24
N VAL A 428 10.48 -20.48 2.28
CA VAL A 428 9.21 -21.10 1.83
C VAL A 428 8.29 -21.30 3.02
N HIS A 429 7.08 -20.72 2.96
CA HIS A 429 6.10 -20.74 4.04
C HIS A 429 5.49 -22.13 4.23
N ARG A 430 5.05 -22.80 3.15
CA ARG A 430 4.47 -24.16 3.13
C ARG A 430 3.11 -24.34 3.81
N ASP A 431 2.54 -23.30 4.41
CA ASP A 431 1.21 -23.34 5.03
C ASP A 431 0.48 -21.98 4.93
N LEU A 432 0.67 -21.27 3.82
CA LEU A 432 -0.04 -20.01 3.61
C LEU A 432 -1.54 -20.28 3.43
N ALA A 433 -2.34 -19.74 4.34
CA ALA A 433 -3.80 -19.88 4.37
C ALA A 433 -4.43 -18.74 5.17
N ALA A 434 -5.73 -18.47 4.99
CA ALA A 434 -6.40 -17.38 5.72
C ALA A 434 -6.46 -17.60 7.25
N ARG A 435 -6.27 -18.83 7.74
CA ARG A 435 -6.09 -19.13 9.18
C ARG A 435 -4.74 -18.67 9.74
N ASN A 436 -3.74 -18.53 8.87
CA ASN A 436 -2.36 -18.17 9.18
C ASN A 436 -2.06 -16.72 8.78
N VAL A 437 -3.06 -15.97 8.32
CA VAL A 437 -3.00 -14.51 8.23
C VAL A 437 -3.69 -13.96 9.47
N LEU A 438 -2.93 -13.32 10.37
CA LEU A 438 -3.44 -12.73 11.60
C LEU A 438 -3.61 -11.22 11.42
N LEU A 439 -4.64 -10.67 12.04
CA LEU A 439 -4.92 -9.24 12.02
C LEU A 439 -4.41 -8.59 13.30
N VAL A 440 -3.69 -7.48 13.14
CA VAL A 440 -3.40 -6.55 14.25
C VAL A 440 -4.63 -5.67 14.48
N ASN A 441 -5.19 -5.14 13.39
CA ASN A 441 -6.45 -4.41 13.35
C ASN A 441 -7.15 -4.66 11.99
N GLN A 442 -8.28 -3.99 11.72
CA GLN A 442 -9.08 -4.22 10.51
C GLN A 442 -8.37 -3.87 9.20
N GLN A 443 -7.33 -3.04 9.25
CA GLN A 443 -6.56 -2.54 8.12
C GLN A 443 -5.10 -3.05 8.13
N PHE A 444 -4.74 -3.97 9.03
CA PHE A 444 -3.36 -4.44 9.17
C PHE A 444 -3.27 -5.96 9.38
N ALA A 445 -2.81 -6.66 8.33
CA ALA A 445 -2.57 -8.09 8.29
C ALA A 445 -1.09 -8.45 8.43
N LYS A 446 -0.83 -9.58 9.09
CA LYS A 446 0.49 -10.19 9.24
C LYS A 446 0.42 -11.69 8.98
N ILE A 447 1.38 -12.20 8.20
CA ILE A 447 1.54 -13.63 7.93
C ILE A 447 2.16 -14.31 9.16
N SER A 448 1.59 -15.43 9.58
CA SER A 448 1.97 -16.16 10.79
C SER A 448 2.15 -17.66 10.51
N ASP A 449 2.49 -18.37 11.57
CA ASP A 449 2.62 -19.84 11.62
C ASP A 449 3.61 -20.42 10.61
N PHE A 450 4.87 -20.05 10.79
CA PHE A 450 6.01 -20.65 10.08
C PHE A 450 6.38 -22.06 10.59
N GLY A 451 5.49 -22.74 11.33
CA GLY A 451 5.77 -24.05 11.94
C GLY A 451 5.98 -25.20 10.96
N LEU A 452 5.74 -24.96 9.66
CA LEU A 452 6.07 -25.85 8.55
C LEU A 452 7.09 -25.26 7.58
N SER A 453 7.57 -24.04 7.84
CA SER A 453 8.39 -23.32 6.89
C SER A 453 9.80 -23.85 6.82
N LYS A 454 10.52 -23.54 5.75
CA LYS A 454 11.90 -23.99 5.55
C LYS A 454 12.68 -22.94 4.78
N ALA A 455 13.88 -22.65 5.26
CA ALA A 455 14.87 -21.91 4.49
C ALA A 455 15.49 -22.83 3.43
N LEU A 456 15.68 -22.30 2.23
CA LEU A 456 16.39 -22.98 1.15
C LEU A 456 17.89 -22.67 1.22
N GLY A 457 18.72 -23.62 0.79
CA GLY A 457 20.15 -23.37 0.56
C GLY A 457 20.35 -22.38 -0.60
N ALA A 458 21.50 -21.71 -0.65
CA ALA A 458 21.78 -20.70 -1.67
C ALA A 458 21.69 -21.22 -3.13
N ASP A 459 21.91 -22.53 -3.33
CA ASP A 459 21.86 -23.18 -4.64
C ASP A 459 20.54 -23.98 -4.86
N ASP A 460 19.63 -24.01 -3.88
CA ASP A 460 18.41 -24.80 -3.92
C ASP A 460 17.18 -23.95 -4.26
N ASN A 461 16.48 -24.29 -5.34
CA ASN A 461 15.24 -23.60 -5.73
C ASN A 461 13.96 -24.23 -5.14
N TYR A 462 14.08 -25.35 -4.42
CA TYR A 462 12.96 -26.06 -3.80
C TYR A 462 13.40 -26.96 -2.64
N TYR A 463 12.49 -27.19 -1.70
CA TYR A 463 12.63 -28.17 -0.63
C TYR A 463 11.86 -29.46 -0.97
N LYS A 464 12.47 -30.62 -0.74
CA LYS A 464 11.81 -31.93 -0.86
C LYS A 464 11.57 -32.55 0.52
N ALA A 465 10.32 -32.73 0.92
CA ALA A 465 10.00 -33.31 2.22
C ALA A 465 10.37 -34.81 2.29
N ARG A 466 10.92 -35.25 3.44
CA ARG A 466 11.38 -36.64 3.66
C ARG A 466 10.31 -37.56 4.26
N THR A 467 9.27 -37.01 4.90
CA THR A 467 8.21 -37.77 5.59
C THR A 467 6.81 -37.23 5.25
N ALA A 468 5.81 -38.11 5.22
CA ALA A 468 4.41 -37.75 5.03
C ALA A 468 3.74 -37.38 6.37
N GLY A 469 3.39 -36.11 6.58
CA GLY A 469 2.63 -35.63 7.74
C GLY A 469 1.13 -35.43 7.47
N LYS A 470 0.41 -34.80 8.42
CA LYS A 470 -0.96 -34.29 8.19
C LYS A 470 -0.89 -33.00 7.37
N TRP A 471 -0.93 -33.12 6.05
CA TRP A 471 -0.77 -31.99 5.14
C TRP A 471 -2.10 -31.27 4.84
N PRO A 472 -2.11 -29.93 4.74
CA PRO A 472 -3.27 -29.14 4.35
C PRO A 472 -3.48 -29.20 2.83
N LEU A 473 -3.82 -30.38 2.31
CA LEU A 473 -3.83 -30.70 0.87
C LEU A 473 -4.62 -29.71 -0.01
N LYS A 474 -5.63 -29.03 0.53
CA LYS A 474 -6.46 -28.09 -0.23
C LYS A 474 -5.76 -26.78 -0.62
N TRP A 475 -4.68 -26.44 0.07
CA TRP A 475 -3.87 -25.25 -0.24
C TRP A 475 -2.66 -25.58 -1.12
N TYR A 476 -2.35 -26.87 -1.30
CA TYR A 476 -1.10 -27.28 -1.91
C TYR A 476 -1.16 -27.27 -3.43
N ALA A 477 -0.06 -26.83 -4.02
CA ALA A 477 0.16 -26.92 -5.45
C ALA A 477 0.28 -28.39 -5.88
N PRO A 478 -0.05 -28.71 -7.14
CA PRO A 478 0.05 -30.09 -7.66
C PRO A 478 1.40 -30.74 -7.44
N GLU A 479 2.50 -29.98 -7.62
CA GLU A 479 3.85 -30.47 -7.42
C GLU A 479 4.20 -30.78 -5.95
N CYS A 480 3.56 -30.11 -4.99
CA CYS A 480 3.69 -30.44 -3.58
C CYS A 480 3.00 -31.77 -3.26
N ILE A 481 1.80 -31.99 -3.82
CA ILE A 481 1.02 -33.20 -3.58
C ILE A 481 1.69 -34.41 -4.25
N ASN A 482 2.12 -34.26 -5.50
CA ASN A 482 2.63 -35.38 -6.29
C ASN A 482 4.10 -35.69 -6.00
N PHE A 483 4.92 -34.67 -5.76
CA PHE A 483 6.38 -34.82 -5.70
C PHE A 483 7.00 -34.32 -4.40
N HIS A 484 6.19 -33.83 -3.45
CA HIS A 484 6.65 -33.23 -2.20
C HIS A 484 7.65 -32.08 -2.40
N LYS A 485 7.55 -31.36 -3.54
CA LYS A 485 8.38 -30.21 -3.87
C LYS A 485 7.73 -28.92 -3.40
N PHE A 486 8.40 -28.19 -2.51
CA PHE A 486 7.95 -26.92 -1.97
C PHE A 486 8.89 -25.80 -2.41
N SER A 487 8.34 -24.69 -2.88
CA SER A 487 9.07 -23.51 -3.33
C SER A 487 8.20 -22.26 -3.16
N SER A 488 8.77 -21.06 -3.35
CA SER A 488 8.00 -19.82 -3.39
C SER A 488 6.86 -19.89 -4.42
N LYS A 489 7.07 -20.56 -5.56
CA LYS A 489 6.00 -20.81 -6.55
C LYS A 489 4.86 -21.67 -5.99
N SER A 490 5.14 -22.64 -5.14
CA SER A 490 4.07 -23.40 -4.47
C SER A 490 3.31 -22.58 -3.44
N ASP A 491 3.97 -21.61 -2.80
CA ASP A 491 3.30 -20.65 -1.93
C ASP A 491 2.43 -19.67 -2.75
N VAL A 492 2.81 -19.30 -3.99
CA VAL A 492 1.95 -18.52 -4.90
C VAL A 492 0.62 -19.24 -5.17
N TRP A 493 0.64 -20.56 -5.35
CA TRP A 493 -0.59 -21.34 -5.46
C TRP A 493 -1.45 -21.22 -4.18
N SER A 494 -0.81 -21.38 -3.02
CA SER A 494 -1.44 -21.26 -1.71
C SER A 494 -2.02 -19.86 -1.47
N PHE A 495 -1.35 -18.81 -1.98
CA PHE A 495 -1.83 -17.43 -1.97
C PHE A 495 -3.12 -17.30 -2.78
N GLY A 496 -3.20 -17.89 -3.98
CA GLY A 496 -4.44 -17.91 -4.76
C GLY A 496 -5.62 -18.57 -4.01
N VAL A 497 -5.36 -19.68 -3.29
CA VAL A 497 -6.38 -20.30 -2.42
C VAL A 497 -6.76 -19.38 -1.26
N THR A 498 -5.78 -18.71 -0.64
CA THR A 498 -5.99 -17.75 0.44
C THR A 498 -6.80 -16.53 -0.01
N MET A 499 -6.55 -16.00 -1.21
CA MET A 499 -7.38 -14.96 -1.82
C MET A 499 -8.82 -15.46 -1.97
N TRP A 500 -9.03 -16.69 -2.45
CA TRP A 500 -10.37 -17.26 -2.59
C TRP A 500 -11.10 -17.34 -1.24
N GLU A 501 -10.40 -17.75 -0.16
CA GLU A 501 -10.95 -17.70 1.20
C GLU A 501 -11.35 -16.28 1.60
N ALA A 502 -10.49 -15.30 1.32
CA ALA A 502 -10.73 -13.90 1.66
C ALA A 502 -11.95 -13.32 0.93
N PHE A 503 -12.01 -13.43 -0.40
CA PHE A 503 -13.13 -12.92 -1.19
C PHE A 503 -14.43 -13.74 -1.05
N SER A 504 -14.37 -14.94 -0.46
CA SER A 504 -15.54 -15.72 -0.05
C SER A 504 -15.96 -15.47 1.41
N TYR A 505 -15.34 -14.50 2.08
CA TYR A 505 -15.58 -14.13 3.47
C TYR A 505 -15.37 -15.30 4.46
N GLY A 506 -14.22 -15.98 4.33
CA GLY A 506 -13.87 -17.13 5.17
C GLY A 506 -14.49 -18.45 4.69
N GLY A 507 -14.88 -18.54 3.42
CA GLY A 507 -15.39 -19.76 2.82
C GLY A 507 -14.37 -20.89 2.87
N LYS A 508 -14.85 -22.13 3.08
CA LYS A 508 -13.98 -23.33 3.08
C LYS A 508 -13.62 -23.71 1.63
N PRO A 509 -12.33 -23.73 1.24
CA PRO A 509 -11.92 -24.15 -0.10
C PRO A 509 -12.43 -25.55 -0.42
N TYR A 510 -12.91 -25.75 -1.64
CA TYR A 510 -13.43 -27.02 -2.12
C TYR A 510 -14.41 -27.69 -1.13
N LYS A 511 -15.39 -26.93 -0.61
CA LYS A 511 -16.28 -27.29 0.54
C LYS A 511 -16.91 -28.69 0.49
N LYS A 512 -17.00 -29.31 -0.68
CA LYS A 512 -17.60 -30.64 -0.91
C LYS A 512 -16.61 -31.73 -1.32
N MET A 513 -15.32 -31.42 -1.35
CA MET A 513 -14.29 -32.34 -1.85
C MET A 513 -13.29 -32.71 -0.75
N LYS A 514 -12.92 -33.99 -0.70
CA LYS A 514 -11.81 -34.53 0.08
C LYS A 514 -10.48 -34.34 -0.66
N GLY A 515 -9.35 -34.54 0.02
CA GLY A 515 -8.01 -34.28 -0.53
C GLY A 515 -7.76 -34.95 -1.89
N GLN A 516 -8.04 -36.25 -2.02
CA GLN A 516 -7.85 -36.99 -3.27
C GLN A 516 -8.76 -36.50 -4.41
N GLU A 517 -10.01 -36.12 -4.09
CA GLU A 517 -10.96 -35.57 -5.06
C GLU A 517 -10.48 -34.21 -5.57
N VAL A 518 -9.90 -33.38 -4.68
CA VAL A 518 -9.30 -32.08 -5.05
C VAL A 518 -8.13 -32.29 -6.02
N THR A 519 -7.25 -33.25 -5.75
CA THR A 519 -6.13 -33.57 -6.65
C THR A 519 -6.62 -33.99 -8.04
N ALA A 520 -7.59 -34.90 -8.12
CA ALA A 520 -8.16 -35.35 -9.39
C ALA A 520 -8.82 -34.18 -10.16
N PHE A 521 -9.59 -33.34 -9.46
CA PHE A 521 -10.22 -32.17 -10.04
C PHE A 521 -9.22 -31.17 -10.63
N ILE A 522 -8.14 -30.89 -9.90
CA ILE A 522 -7.08 -29.98 -10.35
C ILE A 522 -6.33 -30.54 -11.56
N ASN A 523 -6.02 -31.84 -11.56
CA ASN A 523 -5.33 -32.52 -12.66
C ASN A 523 -6.18 -32.54 -13.94
N ASN A 524 -7.52 -32.57 -13.80
CA ASN A 524 -8.46 -32.45 -14.92
C ASN A 524 -8.69 -31.00 -15.38
N GLY A 525 -7.85 -30.05 -14.94
CA GLY A 525 -7.96 -28.63 -15.29
C GLY A 525 -9.00 -27.85 -14.49
N GLY A 526 -9.71 -28.48 -13.56
CA GLY A 526 -10.71 -27.85 -12.70
C GLY A 526 -10.10 -26.81 -11.76
N ARG A 527 -10.80 -25.69 -11.56
CA ARG A 527 -10.44 -24.63 -10.60
C ARG A 527 -11.69 -24.17 -9.84
N MET A 528 -11.50 -23.59 -8.66
CA MET A 528 -12.62 -23.05 -7.89
C MET A 528 -13.29 -21.90 -8.65
N GLU A 529 -14.60 -21.76 -8.50
CA GLU A 529 -15.39 -20.69 -9.12
C GLU A 529 -15.09 -19.33 -8.48
N ARG A 530 -15.35 -18.25 -9.22
CA ARG A 530 -15.20 -16.87 -8.73
C ARG A 530 -16.18 -16.61 -7.58
N PRO A 531 -15.72 -16.18 -6.38
CA PRO A 531 -16.63 -15.77 -5.33
C PRO A 531 -17.54 -14.61 -5.78
N PRO A 532 -18.81 -14.54 -5.36
CA PRO A 532 -19.77 -13.56 -5.89
C PRO A 532 -19.32 -12.09 -5.80
N ALA A 533 -18.66 -11.72 -4.69
CA ALA A 533 -18.16 -10.36 -4.45
C ALA A 533 -16.75 -10.10 -5.02
N CYS A 534 -16.09 -11.13 -5.58
CA CYS A 534 -14.72 -11.01 -6.06
C CYS A 534 -14.68 -10.25 -7.41
N PRO A 535 -13.91 -9.17 -7.52
CA PRO A 535 -13.70 -8.51 -8.81
C PRO A 535 -13.04 -9.44 -9.83
N GLU A 536 -13.40 -9.28 -11.11
CA GLU A 536 -12.89 -10.14 -12.19
C GLU A 536 -11.36 -10.11 -12.28
N ARG A 537 -10.75 -8.92 -12.08
CA ARG A 537 -9.29 -8.75 -12.05
C ARG A 537 -8.62 -9.59 -10.95
N MET A 538 -9.21 -9.63 -9.76
CA MET A 538 -8.69 -10.42 -8.64
C MET A 538 -8.85 -11.91 -8.88
N TYR A 539 -9.95 -12.33 -9.52
CA TYR A 539 -10.12 -13.72 -9.92
C TYR A 539 -9.16 -14.14 -11.05
N THR A 540 -8.87 -13.25 -11.98
CA THR A 540 -7.83 -13.49 -13.01
C THR A 540 -6.48 -13.75 -12.34
N LEU A 541 -6.10 -12.93 -11.35
CA LEU A 541 -4.88 -13.16 -10.59
C LEU A 541 -4.91 -14.48 -9.80
N MET A 542 -6.05 -14.87 -9.21
CA MET A 542 -6.18 -16.20 -8.59
C MET A 542 -5.94 -17.32 -9.61
N ARG A 543 -6.47 -17.18 -10.83
CA ARG A 543 -6.29 -18.16 -11.92
C ARG A 543 -4.84 -18.24 -12.37
N GLU A 544 -4.14 -17.11 -12.45
CA GLU A 544 -2.69 -17.04 -12.71
C GLU A 544 -1.90 -17.75 -11.60
N CYS A 545 -2.27 -17.54 -10.33
CA CYS A 545 -1.66 -18.26 -9.19
C CYS A 545 -1.89 -19.78 -9.28
N TRP A 546 -3.03 -20.21 -9.83
CA TRP A 546 -3.36 -21.63 -10.04
C TRP A 546 -2.90 -22.19 -11.40
N THR A 547 -1.87 -21.60 -12.00
CA THR A 547 -1.20 -22.16 -13.17
C THR A 547 -0.56 -23.50 -12.79
N HIS A 548 -0.88 -24.55 -13.55
CA HIS A 548 -0.52 -25.93 -13.19
C HIS A 548 0.99 -26.14 -13.22
N SER A 549 1.64 -25.73 -14.32
CA SER A 549 3.10 -25.67 -14.43
C SER A 549 3.66 -24.59 -13.51
N HIS A 550 4.58 -24.95 -12.62
CA HIS A 550 5.19 -24.01 -11.68
C HIS A 550 6.19 -23.04 -12.37
N GLU A 551 6.68 -23.40 -13.55
CA GLU A 551 7.60 -22.58 -14.35
C GLU A 551 6.86 -21.37 -14.94
N ASP A 552 5.64 -21.60 -15.44
CA ASP A 552 4.78 -20.56 -16.02
C ASP A 552 4.02 -19.74 -14.97
N ARG A 553 3.92 -20.26 -13.73
CA ARG A 553 3.27 -19.58 -12.60
C ARG A 553 4.03 -18.29 -12.25
N PRO A 554 3.37 -17.16 -11.97
CA PRO A 554 4.05 -15.94 -11.56
C PRO A 554 4.84 -16.14 -10.26
N ASP A 555 5.85 -15.29 -10.04
CA ASP A 555 6.53 -15.12 -8.75
C ASP A 555 5.78 -14.10 -7.87
N PHE A 556 6.16 -13.97 -6.60
CA PHE A 556 5.49 -13.02 -5.71
C PHE A 556 5.77 -11.57 -6.09
N LYS A 557 6.88 -11.27 -6.76
CA LYS A 557 7.13 -9.94 -7.33
C LYS A 557 6.00 -9.53 -8.30
N LYS A 558 5.66 -10.37 -9.27
CA LYS A 558 4.55 -10.10 -10.22
C LYS A 558 3.18 -10.09 -9.52
N VAL A 559 2.97 -10.98 -8.56
CA VAL A 559 1.71 -11.03 -7.79
C VAL A 559 1.51 -9.75 -6.98
N GLU A 560 2.52 -9.29 -6.24
CA GLU A 560 2.47 -8.05 -5.46
C GLU A 560 2.28 -6.83 -6.36
N GLU A 561 2.98 -6.76 -7.50
CA GLU A 561 2.78 -5.70 -8.50
C GLU A 561 1.33 -5.65 -9.01
N SER A 562 0.72 -6.80 -9.32
CA SER A 562 -0.67 -6.89 -9.78
C SER A 562 -1.65 -6.51 -8.68
N MET A 563 -1.46 -7.00 -7.45
CA MET A 563 -2.27 -6.65 -6.28
C MET A 563 -2.21 -5.15 -5.98
N ARG A 564 -1.00 -4.59 -5.94
CA ARG A 564 -0.76 -3.16 -5.68
C ARG A 564 -1.44 -2.27 -6.69
N THR A 565 -1.27 -2.59 -7.97
CA THR A 565 -1.84 -1.80 -9.07
C THR A 565 -3.35 -1.73 -8.94
N TYR A 566 -4.00 -2.86 -8.68
CA TYR A 566 -5.44 -2.91 -8.49
C TYR A 566 -5.89 -2.22 -7.19
N HIS A 567 -5.16 -2.42 -6.09
CA HIS A 567 -5.41 -1.75 -4.81
C HIS A 567 -5.41 -0.23 -4.96
N TYR A 568 -4.42 0.33 -5.65
CA TYR A 568 -4.34 1.77 -5.91
C TYR A 568 -5.48 2.26 -6.79
N SER A 569 -5.80 1.50 -7.85
CA SER A 569 -6.89 1.79 -8.78
C SER A 569 -8.24 1.90 -8.08
N ILE A 570 -8.57 0.98 -7.17
CA ILE A 570 -9.87 1.02 -6.48
C ILE A 570 -9.89 2.05 -5.33
N SER A 571 -8.78 2.25 -4.64
CA SER A 571 -8.72 3.13 -3.45
C SER A 571 -8.72 4.62 -3.81
N SER A 572 -8.32 4.95 -5.03
CA SER A 572 -8.26 6.31 -5.58
C SER A 572 -9.57 6.78 -6.20
N LYS A 573 -10.57 5.90 -6.38
CA LYS A 573 -11.89 6.28 -6.89
C LYS A 573 -12.65 7.09 -5.85
N ALA A 574 -13.33 8.15 -6.32
CA ALA A 574 -14.28 8.87 -5.49
C ALA A 574 -15.42 7.92 -5.07
N LYS A 575 -15.75 7.88 -3.78
CA LYS A 575 -16.94 7.18 -3.31
C LYS A 575 -18.16 8.02 -3.76
N PRO A 576 -19.18 7.42 -4.39
CA PRO A 576 -20.37 8.18 -4.74
C PRO A 576 -21.01 8.76 -3.48
N ASP A 577 -21.35 10.05 -3.51
CA ASP A 577 -22.08 10.72 -2.45
C ASP A 577 -23.34 9.91 -2.13
N GLY A 578 -23.43 9.35 -0.91
CA GLY A 578 -24.60 8.58 -0.44
C GLY A 578 -24.39 7.07 -0.21
N ALA A 579 -23.17 6.53 -0.27
CA ALA A 579 -22.91 5.14 0.12
C ALA A 579 -22.53 4.98 1.61
N GLU A 580 -23.23 5.65 2.53
CA GLU A 580 -23.39 5.11 3.87
C GLU A 580 -24.45 4.01 3.80
N ALA A 581 -23.99 2.76 3.89
CA ALA A 581 -24.78 1.56 4.20
C ALA A 581 -26.18 1.47 3.55
N ALA A 582 -26.25 1.21 2.23
CA ALA A 582 -27.41 0.53 1.67
C ALA A 582 -27.34 -0.96 2.07
N ALA A 583 -27.80 -1.28 3.27
CA ALA A 583 -28.16 -2.64 3.64
C ALA A 583 -29.15 -3.16 2.58
N MET A 584 -28.78 -4.25 1.89
CA MET A 584 -29.72 -4.91 0.99
C MET A 584 -30.94 -5.36 1.80
N PRO A 585 -32.17 -5.16 1.28
CA PRO A 585 -33.37 -5.60 1.99
C PRO A 585 -33.34 -7.12 2.10
N SER A 586 -33.39 -7.60 3.33
CA SER A 586 -33.59 -9.01 3.69
C SER A 586 -34.80 -9.57 2.93
N LYS A 587 -34.58 -10.63 2.16
CA LYS A 587 -35.63 -11.59 1.79
C LYS A 587 -35.38 -12.89 2.50
#